data_AF-A0A930Z8P6-F1
#
_entry.id   AF-A0A930Z8P6-F1
#
_cell.length_a   1.000
_cell.length_b   1.000
_cell.length_c   1.000
_cell.angle_alpha   90.00
_cell.angle_beta   90.00
_cell.angle_gamma   90.00
#
_symmetry.space_group_name_H-M   'P 1'
#
loop_
_entity.id
_entity.type
_entity.pdbx_description
1 polymer ?
#
loop_
_entity_poly.entity_id
_entity_poly.type
_entity_poly.pdbx_seq_one_letter_code
_entity_poly.pdbx_strand_id
1 'polypeptide(L)'
;MSKYYDALNGNVLNAERAGLQESPRTTIVEKRQRLTSWPRAIVPHADTITLLEASAIPVAPGVPAAQNIAEAIATQYAIRQLSERIAPRAVVERSCRVAIAGCRAGDGASSIATALAFDLSQRLCVRTLLVDANVRAPSLERVLSAGKRRTAEIGVGRSLQLLTTEHSRLTLATIAAECDESERDIALAELETVLCSFPAVVIDLGVTRLDPRMLPLVRPADPIMLVLRYGHTLRHELATTTAAMRSANRTVAGVLLNARPSDFHPPQESNQ
;
A
#
# COMPACT_ATOMS: atom_id res chain seq x y z
N MET A 1 -31.73 33.60 10.71
CA MET A 1 -30.60 32.75 11.17
C MET A 1 -30.41 33.00 12.67
N SER A 2 -30.02 31.95 13.40
CA SER A 2 -29.60 31.97 14.82
C SER A 2 -30.70 31.81 15.88
N LYS A 3 -31.03 30.54 16.18
CA LYS A 3 -31.56 30.05 17.48
C LYS A 3 -31.24 28.56 17.67
N TYR A 4 -29.96 28.19 17.63
CA TYR A 4 -29.51 26.83 17.95
C TYR A 4 -28.06 26.92 18.44
N TYR A 5 -27.84 27.25 19.71
CA TYR A 5 -26.65 26.93 20.51
C TYR A 5 -26.83 27.61 21.87
N ASP A 6 -27.48 26.93 22.80
CA ASP A 6 -27.40 27.22 24.24
C ASP A 6 -28.04 26.06 25.01
N ALA A 7 -27.30 24.95 25.14
CA ALA A 7 -27.66 23.84 26.05
C ALA A 7 -26.51 22.84 26.26
N LEU A 8 -25.27 23.27 26.53
CA LEU A 8 -24.20 22.34 26.92
C LEU A 8 -23.17 22.98 27.88
N ASN A 9 -23.63 23.59 28.98
CA ASN A 9 -22.75 23.85 30.12
C ASN A 9 -23.57 23.90 31.42
N GLY A 10 -23.57 22.79 32.16
CA GLY A 10 -24.16 22.74 33.49
C GLY A 10 -24.01 21.37 34.14
N ASN A 11 -23.18 21.32 35.18
CA ASN A 11 -23.18 20.34 36.28
C ASN A 11 -22.73 18.90 35.97
N VAL A 12 -21.44 18.61 36.21
CA VAL A 12 -21.03 17.44 37.03
C VAL A 12 -19.74 17.78 37.79
N LEU A 13 -19.89 18.36 38.99
CA LEU A 13 -18.89 18.27 40.05
C LEU A 13 -19.55 17.51 41.20
N ASN A 14 -18.80 16.56 41.78
CA ASN A 14 -19.06 15.79 43.00
C ASN A 14 -19.88 14.47 42.85
N ALA A 15 -19.13 13.38 42.66
CA ALA A 15 -19.35 12.07 43.30
C ALA A 15 -18.00 11.34 43.29
N GLU A 16 -17.23 11.48 44.36
CA GLU A 16 -17.11 10.49 45.44
C GLU A 16 -16.10 9.37 45.15
N ARG A 17 -15.10 9.38 46.03
CA ARG A 17 -14.07 8.38 46.25
C ARG A 17 -14.72 7.05 46.65
N ALA A 18 -14.43 5.98 45.91
CA ALA A 18 -14.52 4.62 46.44
C ALA A 18 -13.54 3.69 45.71
N GLY A 19 -12.64 3.07 46.48
CA GLY A 19 -12.09 1.73 46.24
C GLY A 19 -11.14 1.54 45.06
N LEU A 20 -9.85 1.82 45.26
CA LEU A 20 -8.77 1.17 44.50
C LEU A 20 -8.63 -0.27 45.01
N GLN A 21 -9.30 -1.21 44.34
CA GLN A 21 -9.07 -2.64 44.52
C GLN A 21 -8.12 -3.11 43.42
N GLU A 22 -6.88 -3.44 43.80
CA GLU A 22 -5.83 -3.92 42.89
C GLU A 22 -6.30 -5.21 42.20
N SER A 23 -6.54 -5.13 40.88
CA SER A 23 -6.80 -6.31 40.07
C SER A 23 -5.50 -7.11 39.87
N PRO A 24 -5.57 -8.45 39.92
CA PRO A 24 -4.40 -9.31 39.75
C PRO A 24 -3.82 -9.13 38.35
N ARG A 25 -2.51 -8.91 38.29
CA ARG A 25 -1.72 -8.87 37.04
C ARG A 25 -1.78 -10.23 36.36
N THR A 26 -2.76 -10.41 35.47
CA THR A 26 -2.80 -11.55 34.56
C THR A 26 -1.60 -11.43 33.62
N THR A 27 -0.62 -12.32 33.79
CA THR A 27 0.50 -12.43 32.86
C THR A 27 -0.04 -12.99 31.55
N ILE A 28 -0.32 -12.12 30.57
CA ILE A 28 -0.70 -12.53 29.23
C ILE A 28 0.57 -13.11 28.58
N VAL A 29 0.68 -14.43 28.59
CA VAL A 29 1.67 -15.16 27.77
C VAL A 29 1.18 -15.10 26.33
N GLU A 30 1.60 -14.07 25.60
CA GLU A 30 1.23 -13.83 24.22
C GLU A 30 1.91 -14.90 23.32
N LYS A 31 1.19 -15.99 23.03
CA LYS A 31 1.63 -16.99 22.05
C LYS A 31 1.72 -16.34 20.67
N ARG A 32 2.93 -15.93 20.28
CA ARG A 32 3.25 -15.45 18.92
C ARG A 32 3.02 -16.55 17.90
N GLN A 33 1.80 -16.63 17.35
CA GLN A 33 1.51 -17.49 16.20
C GLN A 33 2.06 -16.84 14.93
N ARG A 34 3.22 -17.34 14.46
CA ARG A 34 3.77 -16.99 13.14
C ARG A 34 2.88 -17.61 12.05
N LEU A 35 2.71 -16.87 10.95
CA LEU A 35 2.01 -17.35 9.75
C LEU A 35 2.79 -18.51 9.12
N THR A 36 2.50 -19.74 9.54
CA THR A 36 3.04 -20.97 8.95
C THR A 36 1.96 -21.83 8.29
N SER A 37 0.68 -21.69 8.66
CA SER A 37 -0.44 -22.48 8.09
C SER A 37 -1.78 -21.72 8.10
N TRP A 38 -2.32 -21.30 6.96
CA TRP A 38 -3.56 -20.49 6.87
C TRP A 38 -4.83 -21.27 7.31
N PRO A 39 -5.73 -20.71 8.17
CA PRO A 39 -7.06 -21.27 8.40
C PRO A 39 -8.04 -20.75 7.34
N ARG A 40 -8.79 -21.66 6.71
CA ARG A 40 -9.93 -21.36 5.84
C ARG A 40 -11.14 -20.94 6.69
N ALA A 41 -11.30 -19.66 7.02
CA ALA A 41 -12.57 -19.19 7.58
C ALA A 41 -12.86 -17.72 7.25
N ILE A 42 -13.80 -17.57 6.30
CA ILE A 42 -14.87 -16.56 6.19
C ILE A 42 -14.45 -15.12 5.86
N VAL A 43 -14.60 -14.78 4.57
CA VAL A 43 -15.09 -13.46 4.13
C VAL A 43 -16.24 -13.72 3.14
N PRO A 44 -17.49 -13.32 3.43
CA PRO A 44 -18.57 -13.40 2.47
C PRO A 44 -18.53 -12.18 1.55
N HIS A 45 -18.55 -12.43 0.24
CA HIS A 45 -18.68 -11.46 -0.86
C HIS A 45 -17.56 -10.42 -1.05
N ALA A 46 -16.48 -10.87 -1.69
CA ALA A 46 -15.84 -10.19 -2.81
C ALA A 46 -15.06 -11.26 -3.60
N ASP A 47 -15.03 -11.14 -4.92
CA ASP A 47 -14.44 -12.11 -5.85
C ASP A 47 -13.07 -12.64 -5.40
N THR A 48 -12.96 -13.98 -5.31
CA THR A 48 -11.74 -14.80 -5.25
C THR A 48 -10.48 -14.10 -4.71
N ILE A 49 -10.17 -14.28 -3.42
CA ILE A 49 -8.84 -13.98 -2.85
C ILE A 49 -7.81 -14.75 -3.68
N THR A 50 -7.15 -14.06 -4.62
CA THR A 50 -6.09 -14.66 -5.43
C THR A 50 -4.79 -14.48 -4.66
N LEU A 51 -4.31 -15.56 -4.04
CA LEU A 51 -2.95 -15.60 -3.52
C LEU A 51 -2.00 -15.62 -4.71
N LEU A 52 -1.32 -14.50 -4.95
CA LEU A 52 -0.30 -14.40 -5.98
C LEU A 52 1.07 -14.62 -5.35
N GLU A 53 1.78 -15.65 -5.83
CA GLU A 53 3.07 -16.09 -5.30
C GLU A 53 4.25 -15.35 -5.96
N ALA A 54 4.97 -14.53 -5.19
CA ALA A 54 6.24 -13.94 -5.62
C ALA A 54 7.41 -14.70 -5.00
N SER A 55 8.28 -15.30 -5.82
CA SER A 55 9.47 -16.00 -5.35
C SER A 55 10.55 -15.02 -4.91
N ALA A 56 11.26 -15.35 -3.83
CA ALA A 56 12.45 -14.62 -3.42
C ALA A 56 13.55 -14.70 -4.49
N ILE A 57 14.24 -13.58 -4.69
CA ILE A 57 15.40 -13.46 -5.58
C ILE A 57 16.65 -13.64 -4.72
N PRO A 58 17.54 -14.61 -5.01
CA PRO A 58 18.78 -14.78 -4.27
C PRO A 58 19.67 -13.53 -4.47
N VAL A 59 20.03 -12.86 -3.37
CA VAL A 59 20.90 -11.67 -3.38
C VAL A 59 22.35 -12.12 -3.33
N ALA A 60 23.07 -12.04 -4.45
CA ALA A 60 24.52 -12.23 -4.50
C ALA A 60 25.27 -11.05 -3.82
N PRO A 61 26.49 -11.24 -3.29
CA PRO A 61 27.26 -10.17 -2.66
C PRO A 61 27.75 -9.15 -3.69
N GLY A 62 27.23 -7.93 -3.55
CA GLY A 62 27.33 -6.84 -4.51
C GLY A 62 25.94 -6.24 -4.64
N VAL A 63 25.59 -5.30 -3.76
CA VAL A 63 24.22 -4.78 -3.63
C VAL A 63 23.75 -4.29 -5.02
N PRO A 64 22.81 -4.98 -5.68
CA PRO A 64 22.32 -4.53 -6.97
C PRO A 64 21.69 -3.15 -6.77
N ALA A 65 21.86 -2.26 -7.75
CA ALA A 65 21.17 -0.98 -7.75
C ALA A 65 19.66 -1.22 -7.55
N ALA A 66 18.99 -0.37 -6.77
CA ALA A 66 17.58 -0.57 -6.38
C ALA A 66 16.65 -0.81 -7.59
N GLN A 67 16.98 -0.22 -8.74
CA GLN A 67 16.30 -0.46 -10.03
C GLN A 67 16.32 -1.94 -10.44
N ASN A 68 17.48 -2.60 -10.38
CA ASN A 68 17.62 -4.02 -10.73
C ASN A 68 16.71 -4.91 -9.88
N ILE A 69 16.40 -4.50 -8.65
CA ILE A 69 15.49 -5.24 -7.78
C ILE A 69 14.05 -5.11 -8.27
N ALA A 70 13.60 -3.90 -8.62
CA ALA A 70 12.26 -3.69 -9.14
C ALA A 70 12.03 -4.44 -10.46
N GLU A 71 13.00 -4.41 -11.37
CA GLU A 71 12.96 -5.17 -12.63
C GLU A 71 12.88 -6.68 -12.37
N ALA A 72 13.73 -7.19 -11.47
CA ALA A 72 13.76 -8.61 -11.18
C ALA A 72 12.46 -9.07 -10.48
N ILE A 73 11.85 -8.24 -9.62
CA ILE A 73 10.52 -8.49 -9.04
C ILE A 73 9.43 -8.41 -10.12
N ALA A 74 9.52 -7.49 -11.08
CA ALA A 74 8.56 -7.34 -12.17
C ALA A 74 8.49 -8.60 -13.05
N THR A 75 9.59 -9.37 -13.15
CA THR A 75 9.59 -10.64 -13.88
C THR A 75 8.90 -11.80 -13.14
N GLN A 76 8.58 -11.64 -11.85
CA GLN A 76 7.92 -12.68 -11.07
C GLN A 76 6.51 -12.95 -11.59
N TYR A 77 6.13 -14.23 -11.63
CA TYR A 77 4.85 -14.68 -12.18
C TYR A 77 3.64 -13.97 -11.54
N ALA A 78 3.63 -13.82 -10.22
CA ALA A 78 2.59 -13.09 -9.49
C ALA A 78 2.39 -11.64 -9.98
N ILE A 79 3.49 -10.91 -10.18
CA ILE A 79 3.42 -9.52 -10.64
C ILE A 79 2.89 -9.49 -12.07
N ARG A 80 3.40 -10.37 -12.94
CA ARG A 80 2.92 -10.46 -14.33
C ARG A 80 1.44 -10.78 -14.43
N GLN A 81 0.96 -11.74 -13.65
CA GLN A 81 -0.46 -12.08 -13.58
C GLN A 81 -1.29 -10.89 -13.09
N LEU A 82 -0.83 -10.17 -12.07
CA LEU A 82 -1.53 -8.99 -11.57
C LEU A 82 -1.59 -7.90 -12.65
N SER A 83 -0.48 -7.61 -13.31
CA SER A 83 -0.41 -6.64 -14.42
C SER A 83 -1.32 -7.04 -15.58
N GLU A 84 -1.37 -8.32 -15.94
CA GLU A 84 -2.22 -8.84 -17.02
C GLU A 84 -3.73 -8.72 -16.72
N ARG A 85 -4.12 -8.70 -15.43
CA ARG A 85 -5.50 -8.42 -15.02
C ARG A 85 -5.81 -6.93 -15.00
N ILE A 86 -4.82 -6.09 -14.68
CA ILE A 86 -4.97 -4.63 -14.60
C ILE A 86 -4.95 -3.98 -15.99
N ALA A 87 -4.05 -4.42 -16.88
CA ALA A 87 -3.79 -3.75 -18.15
C ALA A 87 -5.02 -3.65 -19.07
N PRO A 88 -5.85 -4.70 -19.27
CA PRO A 88 -7.05 -4.57 -20.09
C PRO A 88 -8.01 -3.50 -19.55
N ARG A 89 -8.20 -3.44 -18.23
CA ARG A 89 -9.04 -2.43 -17.58
C ARG A 89 -8.47 -1.03 -17.74
N ALA A 90 -7.15 -0.89 -17.55
CA ALA A 90 -6.45 0.38 -17.76
C ALA A 90 -6.63 0.92 -19.18
N VAL A 91 -6.56 0.05 -20.20
CA VAL A 91 -6.70 0.45 -21.61
C VAL A 91 -8.15 0.81 -21.96
N VAL A 92 -9.13 0.02 -21.50
CA VAL A 92 -10.55 0.20 -21.84
C VAL A 92 -11.19 1.32 -21.02
N GLU A 93 -11.03 1.30 -19.69
CA GLU A 93 -11.64 2.27 -18.77
C GLU A 93 -10.87 3.60 -18.70
N ARG A 94 -9.62 3.62 -19.23
CA ARG A 94 -8.68 4.77 -19.18
C ARG A 94 -8.45 5.36 -17.79
N SER A 95 -8.74 4.62 -16.73
CA SER A 95 -8.73 5.12 -15.35
C SER A 95 -8.62 4.00 -14.32
N CYS A 96 -7.72 3.04 -14.53
CA CYS A 96 -7.52 1.96 -13.57
C CYS A 96 -6.54 2.38 -12.47
N ARG A 97 -6.98 2.34 -11.22
CA ARG A 97 -6.17 2.64 -10.04
C ARG A 97 -6.00 1.38 -9.20
N VAL A 98 -4.80 1.15 -8.69
CA VAL A 98 -4.54 0.11 -7.69
C VAL A 98 -3.67 0.70 -6.59
N ALA A 99 -4.06 0.46 -5.34
CA ALA A 99 -3.27 0.88 -4.20
C ALA A 99 -2.54 -0.32 -3.59
N ILE A 100 -1.28 -0.12 -3.23
CA ILE A 100 -0.42 -1.11 -2.61
C ILE A 100 -0.07 -0.62 -1.20
N ALA A 101 -0.26 -1.45 -0.20
CA ALA A 101 0.04 -1.10 1.18
C ALA A 101 0.69 -2.27 1.94
N GLY A 102 1.62 -1.98 2.83
CA GLY A 102 2.17 -2.94 3.78
C GLY A 102 1.41 -2.94 5.09
N CYS A 103 1.46 -4.05 5.82
CA CYS A 103 0.94 -4.11 7.19
C CYS A 103 1.95 -3.58 8.21
N ARG A 104 3.24 -3.65 7.90
CA ARG A 104 4.37 -3.16 8.71
C ARG A 104 5.52 -2.66 7.84
N ALA A 105 6.43 -1.92 8.46
CA ALA A 105 7.67 -1.51 7.82
C ALA A 105 8.48 -2.73 7.39
N GLY A 106 9.02 -2.70 6.17
CA GLY A 106 9.81 -3.77 5.59
C GLY A 106 9.02 -4.90 4.93
N ASP A 107 7.69 -4.79 4.80
CA ASP A 107 6.88 -5.75 4.04
C ASP A 107 7.17 -5.72 2.53
N GLY A 108 7.74 -4.61 2.04
CA GLY A 108 8.11 -4.42 0.63
C GLY A 108 7.02 -3.84 -0.26
N ALA A 109 6.03 -3.16 0.31
CA ALA A 109 4.95 -2.49 -0.43
C ALA A 109 5.47 -1.59 -1.57
N SER A 110 6.42 -0.71 -1.28
CA SER A 110 7.06 0.16 -2.25
C SER A 110 7.78 -0.59 -3.38
N SER A 111 8.46 -1.69 -3.05
CA SER A 111 9.13 -2.54 -4.04
C SER A 111 8.12 -3.23 -4.96
N ILE A 112 7.03 -3.75 -4.40
CA ILE A 112 5.94 -4.38 -5.17
C ILE A 112 5.20 -3.34 -6.03
N ALA A 113 4.92 -2.15 -5.49
CA ALA A 113 4.30 -1.06 -6.24
C ALA A 113 5.17 -0.63 -7.43
N THR A 114 6.47 -0.46 -7.20
CA THR A 114 7.44 -0.13 -8.25
C THR A 114 7.48 -1.22 -9.31
N ALA A 115 7.59 -2.49 -8.92
CA ALA A 115 7.65 -3.61 -9.83
C ALA A 115 6.38 -3.76 -10.68
N LEU A 116 5.21 -3.54 -10.07
CA LEU A 116 3.93 -3.54 -10.78
C LEU A 116 3.84 -2.40 -11.80
N ALA A 117 4.20 -1.18 -11.40
CA ALA A 117 4.21 -0.02 -12.30
C ALA A 117 5.23 -0.19 -13.45
N PHE A 118 6.39 -0.78 -13.14
CA PHE A 118 7.41 -1.12 -14.12
C PHE A 118 6.90 -2.16 -15.13
N ASP A 119 6.28 -3.25 -14.68
CA ASP A 119 5.78 -4.30 -15.56
C ASP A 119 4.64 -3.79 -16.48
N LEU A 120 3.71 -3.00 -15.93
CA LEU A 120 2.65 -2.33 -16.70
C LEU A 120 3.23 -1.42 -17.80
N SER A 121 4.24 -0.62 -17.47
CA SER A 121 4.82 0.35 -18.39
C SER A 121 5.75 -0.28 -19.44
N GLN A 122 6.65 -1.16 -19.03
CA GLN A 122 7.70 -1.69 -19.91
C GLN A 122 7.26 -2.90 -20.71
N ARG A 123 6.61 -3.88 -20.07
CA ARG A 123 6.20 -5.12 -20.75
C ARG A 123 4.87 -4.96 -21.48
N LEU A 124 3.92 -4.28 -20.85
CA LEU A 124 2.56 -4.13 -21.37
C LEU A 124 2.32 -2.80 -22.09
N CYS A 125 3.35 -1.93 -22.18
CA CYS A 125 3.29 -0.64 -22.88
C CYS A 125 2.17 0.31 -22.38
N VAL A 126 1.70 0.16 -21.14
CA VAL A 126 0.64 0.99 -20.56
C VAL A 126 1.25 2.24 -19.94
N ARG A 127 0.74 3.43 -20.30
CA ARG A 127 1.17 4.67 -19.64
C ARG A 127 0.76 4.64 -18.17
N THR A 128 1.75 4.62 -17.30
CA THR A 128 1.57 4.32 -15.88
C THR A 128 2.09 5.46 -15.02
N LEU A 129 1.28 5.89 -14.07
CA LEU A 129 1.67 6.79 -13.00
C LEU A 129 1.92 5.98 -11.74
N LEU A 130 3.12 6.07 -11.17
CA LEU A 130 3.44 5.57 -9.85
C LEU A 130 3.38 6.74 -8.87
N VAL A 131 2.59 6.63 -7.81
CA VAL A 131 2.43 7.69 -6.80
C VAL A 131 3.14 7.25 -5.52
N ASP A 132 4.12 8.02 -5.04
CA ASP A 132 4.69 7.87 -3.70
C ASP A 132 3.77 8.61 -2.71
N ALA A 133 2.83 7.87 -2.14
CA ALA A 133 1.96 8.38 -1.09
C ALA A 133 2.57 8.15 0.32
N ASN A 134 3.81 7.65 0.44
CA ASN A 134 4.45 7.46 1.73
C ASN A 134 5.19 8.74 2.17
N VAL A 135 4.44 9.77 2.53
CA VAL A 135 4.97 11.11 2.86
C VAL A 135 5.95 11.09 4.05
N ARG A 136 5.79 10.14 4.99
CA ARG A 136 6.69 10.02 6.14
C ARG A 136 8.07 9.48 5.79
N ALA A 137 8.15 8.63 4.78
CA ALA A 137 9.38 7.96 4.39
C ALA A 137 9.39 7.72 2.87
N PRO A 138 9.42 8.80 2.06
CA PRO A 138 9.43 8.67 0.62
C PRO A 138 10.64 7.85 0.19
N SER A 139 10.39 6.90 -0.71
CA SER A 139 11.40 5.91 -1.08
C SER A 139 11.42 5.64 -2.57
N LEU A 140 10.35 5.95 -3.30
CA LEU A 140 10.25 5.62 -4.71
C LEU A 140 11.21 6.45 -5.56
N GLU A 141 11.44 7.72 -5.20
CA GLU A 141 12.45 8.54 -5.87
C GLU A 141 13.84 7.89 -5.75
N ARG A 142 14.24 7.44 -4.55
CA ARG A 142 15.54 6.75 -4.39
C ARG A 142 15.60 5.43 -5.15
N VAL A 143 14.50 4.70 -5.23
CA VAL A 143 14.43 3.44 -5.98
C VAL A 143 14.57 3.70 -7.49
N LEU A 144 13.95 4.76 -7.99
CA LEU A 144 13.89 5.07 -9.43
C LEU A 144 15.06 5.94 -9.92
N SER A 145 15.71 6.73 -9.05
CA SER A 145 16.83 7.61 -9.41
C SER A 145 18.21 6.98 -9.20
N ALA A 146 18.28 5.68 -8.91
CA ALA A 146 19.56 4.98 -8.72
C ALA A 146 20.42 4.95 -10.00
N GLY A 147 19.82 5.18 -11.17
CA GLY A 147 20.48 5.40 -12.46
C GLY A 147 20.80 6.88 -12.67
N LYS A 148 22.07 7.20 -13.02
CA LYS A 148 22.66 8.56 -13.06
C LYS A 148 22.02 9.58 -14.05
N ARG A 149 20.85 9.33 -14.62
CA ARG A 149 20.18 10.27 -15.53
C ARG A 149 19.19 11.14 -14.76
N ARG A 150 19.33 12.45 -14.93
CA ARG A 150 18.43 13.45 -14.33
C ARG A 150 17.00 13.19 -14.81
N THR A 151 16.12 12.88 -13.88
CA THR A 151 14.66 12.93 -14.08
C THR A 151 14.28 14.38 -14.35
N ALA A 152 13.58 14.65 -15.46
CA ALA A 152 13.03 15.99 -15.65
C ALA A 152 11.86 16.14 -14.67
N GLU A 153 11.99 17.12 -13.77
CA GLU A 153 10.97 17.49 -12.81
C GLU A 153 10.02 18.50 -13.45
N ILE A 154 8.74 18.14 -13.47
CA ILE A 154 7.66 19.02 -13.86
C ILE A 154 6.87 19.30 -12.58
N GLY A 155 7.08 20.48 -12.00
CA GLY A 155 6.27 20.94 -10.88
C GLY A 155 4.84 21.18 -11.33
N VAL A 156 3.87 20.59 -10.63
CA VAL A 156 2.45 20.91 -10.76
C VAL A 156 2.10 21.61 -9.45
N GLY A 157 2.01 22.94 -9.47
CA GLY A 157 1.88 23.70 -8.22
C GLY A 157 3.17 23.70 -7.38
N ARG A 158 3.04 23.86 -6.05
CA ARG A 158 4.16 23.91 -5.10
C ARG A 158 4.37 22.59 -4.34
N SER A 159 3.34 21.76 -4.27
CA SER A 159 3.27 20.60 -3.36
C SER A 159 3.24 19.26 -4.10
N LEU A 160 3.00 19.25 -5.41
CA LEU A 160 3.02 18.06 -6.26
C LEU A 160 4.16 18.12 -7.28
N GLN A 161 5.00 17.09 -7.30
CA GLN A 161 6.08 16.95 -8.26
C GLN A 161 5.83 15.75 -9.17
N LEU A 162 5.95 15.97 -10.47
CA LEU A 162 5.95 14.90 -11.47
C LEU A 162 7.36 14.69 -11.98
N LEU A 163 7.89 13.50 -11.75
CA LEU A 163 9.23 13.10 -12.15
C LEU A 163 9.11 12.14 -13.33
N THR A 164 9.64 12.56 -14.47
CA THR A 164 9.83 11.66 -15.61
C THR A 164 10.95 10.68 -15.28
N THR A 165 10.66 9.38 -15.37
CA THR A 165 11.68 8.34 -15.11
C THR A 165 12.47 8.02 -16.38
N GLU A 166 13.58 7.29 -16.27
CA GLU A 166 14.30 6.79 -17.45
C GLU A 166 13.54 5.68 -18.19
N HIS A 167 12.50 5.13 -17.58
CA HIS A 167 11.67 4.10 -18.14
C HIS A 167 10.52 4.73 -18.93
N SER A 168 10.45 4.40 -20.22
CA SER A 168 9.44 4.97 -21.09
C SER A 168 8.03 4.69 -20.55
N ARG A 169 7.11 5.66 -20.62
CA ARG A 169 5.72 5.52 -20.16
C ARG A 169 5.53 5.34 -18.63
N LEU A 170 6.58 5.46 -17.83
CA LEU A 170 6.50 5.50 -16.37
C LEU A 170 6.80 6.90 -15.86
N THR A 171 5.83 7.48 -15.16
CA THR A 171 5.96 8.75 -14.45
C THR A 171 5.83 8.49 -12.96
N LEU A 172 6.66 9.15 -12.15
CA LEU A 172 6.53 9.16 -10.69
C LEU A 172 5.86 10.47 -10.27
N ALA A 173 4.87 10.38 -9.39
CA ALA A 173 4.30 11.52 -8.67
C ALA A 173 4.71 11.44 -7.20
N THR A 174 5.24 12.53 -6.66
CA THR A 174 5.57 12.67 -5.24
C THR A 174 4.82 13.87 -4.66
N ILE A 175 4.33 13.71 -3.43
CA ILE A 175 3.76 14.83 -2.65
C ILE A 175 4.83 15.31 -1.70
N ALA A 176 5.07 16.62 -1.65
CA ALA A 176 6.05 17.23 -0.78
C ALA A 176 5.78 16.90 0.70
N ALA A 177 6.83 16.52 1.43
CA ALA A 177 6.73 16.07 2.81
C ALA A 177 6.39 17.20 3.81
N GLU A 178 6.75 18.42 3.47
CA GLU A 178 6.69 19.59 4.36
C GLU A 178 5.50 20.51 4.06
N CYS A 179 4.40 19.97 3.51
CA CYS A 179 3.18 20.75 3.29
C CYS A 179 2.29 20.81 4.52
N ASP A 180 1.76 22.00 4.79
CA ASP A 180 0.66 22.17 5.73
C ASP A 180 -0.62 21.46 5.24
N GLU A 181 -1.68 21.47 6.05
CA GLU A 181 -2.92 20.77 5.69
C GLU A 181 -3.63 21.39 4.47
N SER A 182 -3.59 22.71 4.33
CA SER A 182 -4.20 23.41 3.20
C SER A 182 -3.44 23.15 1.89
N GLU A 183 -2.11 23.22 1.93
CA GLU A 183 -1.25 22.90 0.79
C GLU A 183 -1.39 21.44 0.37
N ARG A 184 -1.60 20.55 1.35
CA ARG A 184 -1.88 19.13 1.08
C ARG A 184 -3.21 18.96 0.37
N ASP A 185 -4.28 19.57 0.84
CA ASP A 185 -5.59 19.47 0.18
C ASP A 185 -5.54 19.98 -1.27
N ILE A 186 -4.79 21.06 -1.51
CA ILE A 186 -4.50 21.56 -2.86
C ILE A 186 -3.72 20.50 -3.66
N ALA A 187 -2.64 19.92 -3.10
CA ALA A 187 -1.87 18.87 -3.76
C ALA A 187 -2.72 17.64 -4.09
N LEU A 188 -3.63 17.25 -3.20
CA LEU A 188 -4.54 16.12 -3.42
C LEU A 188 -5.52 16.42 -4.56
N ALA A 189 -6.05 17.64 -4.64
CA ALA A 189 -6.93 18.06 -5.74
C ALA A 189 -6.19 18.14 -7.08
N GLU A 190 -4.97 18.68 -7.09
CA GLU A 190 -4.09 18.69 -8.27
C GLU A 190 -3.74 17.27 -8.71
N LEU A 191 -3.38 16.40 -7.74
CA LEU A 191 -3.06 15.01 -8.01
C LEU A 191 -4.26 14.29 -8.62
N GLU A 192 -5.47 14.45 -8.11
CA GLU A 192 -6.68 13.83 -8.72
C GLU A 192 -6.85 14.22 -10.19
N THR A 193 -6.54 15.47 -10.55
CA THR A 193 -6.56 15.93 -11.95
C THR A 193 -5.51 15.18 -12.77
N VAL A 194 -4.29 15.03 -12.23
CA VAL A 194 -3.22 14.27 -12.87
C VAL A 194 -3.58 12.78 -12.99
N LEU A 195 -4.14 12.16 -11.95
CA LEU A 195 -4.51 10.74 -11.94
C LEU A 195 -5.46 10.39 -13.10
N CYS A 196 -6.37 11.29 -13.46
CA CYS A 196 -7.31 11.10 -14.56
C CYS A 196 -6.66 11.16 -15.96
N SER A 197 -5.42 11.64 -16.06
CA SER A 197 -4.66 11.67 -17.31
C SER A 197 -3.89 10.37 -17.59
N PHE A 198 -3.83 9.43 -16.64
CA PHE A 198 -3.09 8.17 -16.80
C PHE A 198 -4.05 6.97 -16.87
N PRO A 199 -3.90 6.08 -17.87
CA PRO A 199 -4.75 4.90 -17.97
C PRO A 199 -4.54 3.91 -16.82
N ALA A 200 -3.30 3.81 -16.30
CA ALA A 200 -2.96 3.03 -15.11
C ALA A 200 -2.31 3.91 -14.04
N VAL A 201 -2.74 3.76 -12.80
CA VAL A 201 -2.16 4.40 -11.62
C VAL A 201 -1.87 3.35 -10.56
N VAL A 202 -0.63 3.30 -10.09
CA VAL A 202 -0.21 2.49 -8.94
C VAL A 202 0.10 3.44 -7.79
N ILE A 203 -0.60 3.31 -6.67
CA ILE A 203 -0.45 4.17 -5.50
C ILE A 203 0.27 3.39 -4.40
N ASP A 204 1.50 3.79 -4.06
CA ASP A 204 2.22 3.24 -2.91
C ASP A 204 1.81 3.97 -1.64
N LEU A 205 0.97 3.35 -0.83
CA LEU A 205 0.54 3.90 0.45
C LEU A 205 1.57 3.67 1.57
N GLY A 206 2.69 2.98 1.29
CA GLY A 206 3.64 2.56 2.31
C GLY A 206 2.97 1.69 3.37
N VAL A 207 3.13 2.04 4.65
CA VAL A 207 2.50 1.33 5.78
C VAL A 207 1.32 2.14 6.28
N THR A 208 0.13 1.75 5.86
CA THR A 208 -1.10 2.54 6.02
C THR A 208 -1.53 2.76 7.45
N ARG A 209 -1.22 1.84 8.37
CA ARG A 209 -1.47 2.03 9.81
C ARG A 209 -0.67 3.20 10.40
N LEU A 210 0.44 3.58 9.76
CA LEU A 210 1.31 4.68 10.21
C LEU A 210 0.91 6.03 9.61
N ASP A 211 0.13 6.04 8.53
CA ASP A 211 -0.31 7.28 7.90
C ASP A 211 -1.70 7.18 7.23
N PRO A 212 -2.79 7.33 8.00
CA PRO A 212 -4.15 7.27 7.47
C PRO A 212 -4.49 8.47 6.57
N ARG A 213 -3.68 9.53 6.57
CA ARG A 213 -3.91 10.77 5.80
C ARG A 213 -3.86 10.55 4.28
N MET A 214 -3.37 9.38 3.86
CA MET A 214 -3.19 9.01 2.46
C MET A 214 -4.37 8.20 1.91
N LEU A 215 -5.26 7.72 2.78
CA LEU A 215 -6.47 6.99 2.37
C LEU A 215 -7.45 7.81 1.51
N PRO A 216 -7.55 9.15 1.63
CA PRO A 216 -8.31 9.98 0.69
C PRO A 216 -7.88 9.85 -0.77
N LEU A 217 -6.62 9.46 -1.07
CA LEU A 217 -6.16 9.23 -2.44
C LEU A 217 -6.78 8.01 -3.11
N VAL A 218 -7.34 7.10 -2.32
CA VAL A 218 -7.92 5.86 -2.80
C VAL A 218 -9.43 5.99 -2.72
N ARG A 219 -10.13 5.81 -3.84
CA ARG A 219 -11.60 5.83 -3.86
C ARG A 219 -12.13 4.56 -3.18
N PRO A 220 -13.35 4.57 -2.63
CA PRO A 220 -13.94 3.35 -2.03
C PRO A 220 -13.95 2.13 -2.96
N ALA A 221 -14.04 2.36 -4.28
CA ALA A 221 -14.04 1.32 -5.32
C ALA A 221 -12.65 0.94 -5.83
N ASP A 222 -11.60 1.69 -5.47
CA ASP A 222 -10.24 1.38 -5.92
C ASP A 222 -9.72 0.14 -5.16
N PRO A 223 -9.20 -0.89 -5.86
CA PRO A 223 -8.70 -2.08 -5.22
C PRO A 223 -7.43 -1.80 -4.40
N ILE A 224 -7.43 -2.22 -3.14
CA ILE A 224 -6.24 -2.19 -2.27
C ILE A 224 -5.65 -3.60 -2.15
N MET A 225 -4.38 -3.76 -2.50
CA MET A 225 -3.60 -4.98 -2.27
C MET A 225 -2.71 -4.81 -1.03
N LEU A 226 -2.84 -5.73 -0.07
CA LEU A 226 -1.98 -5.74 1.12
C LEU A 226 -0.76 -6.63 0.89
N VAL A 227 0.44 -6.08 1.07
CA VAL A 227 1.71 -6.79 0.98
C VAL A 227 2.10 -7.30 2.37
N LEU A 228 2.39 -8.60 2.43
CA LEU A 228 2.81 -9.31 3.64
C LEU A 228 4.18 -9.94 3.38
N ARG A 229 5.13 -9.80 4.27
CA ARG A 229 6.41 -10.50 4.18
C ARG A 229 6.35 -11.85 4.86
N TYR A 230 6.65 -12.90 4.11
CA TYR A 230 6.68 -14.28 4.57
C TYR A 230 7.54 -14.45 5.83
N GLY A 231 7.02 -15.14 6.83
CA GLY A 231 7.68 -15.40 8.11
C GLY A 231 7.87 -14.17 9.03
N HIS A 232 7.50 -12.97 8.57
CA HIS A 232 7.73 -11.70 9.29
C HIS A 232 6.43 -11.02 9.70
N THR A 233 5.49 -10.84 8.77
CA THR A 233 4.20 -10.23 9.10
C THR A 233 3.37 -11.20 9.92
N LEU A 234 2.80 -10.70 11.02
CA LEU A 234 1.97 -11.47 11.95
C LEU A 234 0.50 -11.37 11.55
N ARG A 235 -0.31 -12.36 11.95
CA ARG A 235 -1.74 -12.36 11.64
C ARG A 235 -2.48 -11.16 12.20
N HIS A 236 -2.16 -10.78 13.43
CA HIS A 236 -2.83 -9.66 14.07
C HIS A 236 -2.50 -8.33 13.37
N GLU A 237 -1.31 -8.19 12.76
CA GLU A 237 -0.94 -7.03 11.96
C GLU A 237 -1.83 -6.95 10.70
N LEU A 238 -1.96 -8.06 9.95
CA LEU A 238 -2.88 -8.15 8.81
C LEU A 238 -4.34 -7.86 9.22
N ALA A 239 -4.82 -8.48 10.31
CA ALA A 239 -6.17 -8.29 10.79
C ALA A 239 -6.45 -6.83 11.19
N THR A 240 -5.51 -6.20 11.89
CA THR A 240 -5.62 -4.80 12.31
C THR A 240 -5.59 -3.86 11.12
N THR A 241 -4.68 -4.06 10.16
CA THR A 241 -4.61 -3.25 8.94
C THR A 241 -5.87 -3.41 8.09
N THR A 242 -6.39 -4.62 7.95
CA THR A 242 -7.65 -4.88 7.22
C THR A 242 -8.84 -4.21 7.90
N ALA A 243 -8.91 -4.27 9.24
CA ALA A 243 -9.95 -3.59 10.01
C ALA A 243 -9.87 -2.06 9.86
N ALA A 244 -8.65 -1.50 9.89
CA ALA A 244 -8.43 -0.07 9.65
C ALA A 244 -8.91 0.36 8.25
N MET A 245 -8.58 -0.42 7.21
CA MET A 245 -9.08 -0.17 5.85
C MET A 245 -10.60 -0.19 5.77
N ARG A 246 -11.23 -1.21 6.37
CA ARG A 246 -12.68 -1.32 6.40
C ARG A 246 -13.32 -0.14 7.13
N SER A 247 -12.74 0.28 8.26
CA SER A 247 -13.23 1.44 9.03
C SER A 247 -13.16 2.75 8.24
N ALA A 248 -12.22 2.86 7.30
CA ALA A 248 -12.09 3.98 6.38
C ALA A 248 -12.95 3.84 5.12
N ASN A 249 -13.87 2.88 5.07
CA ASN A 249 -14.67 2.54 3.90
C ASN A 249 -13.79 2.26 2.66
N ARG A 250 -12.77 1.41 2.85
CA ARG A 250 -11.89 0.93 1.79
C ARG A 250 -11.93 -0.59 1.69
N THR A 251 -11.95 -1.08 0.45
CA THR A 251 -12.02 -2.52 0.16
C THR A 251 -10.63 -3.07 -0.09
N VAL A 252 -10.25 -4.08 0.70
CA VAL A 252 -9.04 -4.88 0.45
C VAL A 252 -9.39 -5.94 -0.59
N ALA A 253 -8.84 -5.79 -1.79
CA ALA A 253 -9.09 -6.69 -2.92
C ALA A 253 -8.29 -8.00 -2.80
N GLY A 254 -7.17 -8.00 -2.10
CA GLY A 254 -6.35 -9.19 -1.94
C GLY A 254 -5.08 -8.96 -1.12
N VAL A 255 -4.29 -10.03 -1.03
CA VAL A 255 -3.00 -10.04 -0.34
C VAL A 255 -1.89 -10.55 -1.26
N LEU A 256 -0.70 -9.98 -1.13
CA LEU A 256 0.52 -10.39 -1.84
C LEU A 256 1.54 -10.87 -0.80
N LEU A 257 1.97 -12.13 -0.94
CA LEU A 257 2.96 -12.72 -0.03
C LEU A 257 4.36 -12.55 -0.62
N ASN A 258 5.10 -11.58 -0.07
CA ASN A 258 6.44 -11.20 -0.48
C ASN A 258 7.52 -12.01 0.25
N ALA A 259 8.70 -12.12 -0.38
CA ALA A 259 9.90 -12.79 0.14
C ALA A 259 9.66 -14.25 0.55
N ARG A 260 8.81 -14.97 -0.19
CA ARG A 260 8.60 -16.40 0.00
C ARG A 260 9.84 -17.17 -0.49
N PRO A 261 10.42 -18.07 0.31
CA PRO A 261 11.51 -18.95 -0.13
C PRO A 261 11.09 -19.79 -1.33
N SER A 262 11.97 -19.95 -2.31
CA SER A 262 11.71 -20.71 -3.55
C SER A 262 11.50 -22.21 -3.30
N ASP A 263 12.05 -22.73 -2.21
CA ASP A 263 11.94 -24.12 -1.74
C ASP A 263 10.67 -24.37 -0.91
N PHE A 264 9.85 -23.33 -0.65
CA PHE A 264 8.60 -23.52 0.08
C PHE A 264 7.57 -24.21 -0.81
N HIS A 265 7.43 -25.51 -0.61
CA HIS A 265 6.27 -26.27 -1.04
C HIS A 265 5.18 -26.12 0.03
N PRO A 266 3.98 -25.60 -0.30
CA PRO A 266 2.88 -25.65 0.63
C PRO A 266 2.64 -27.13 0.98
N PRO A 267 2.35 -27.45 2.25
CA PRO A 267 2.01 -28.83 2.60
C PRO A 267 0.89 -29.26 1.66
N GLN A 268 1.15 -30.27 0.83
CA GLN A 268 0.13 -30.81 -0.05
C GLN A 268 -1.02 -31.26 0.85
N GLU A 269 -2.19 -30.66 0.67
CA GLU A 269 -3.39 -31.08 1.37
C GLU A 269 -3.59 -32.55 1.04
N SER A 270 -3.26 -33.43 1.99
CA SER A 270 -3.63 -34.82 1.90
C SER A 270 -5.15 -34.84 1.89
N ASN A 271 -5.75 -35.05 0.72
CA ASN A 271 -7.18 -35.30 0.58
C ASN A 271 -7.52 -36.49 1.47
N GLN A 272 -8.07 -36.21 2.65
CA GLN A 272 -8.70 -37.16 3.55
C GLN A 272 -10.19 -36.82 3.61
#